data_AF-A0A1W1ZWW4-F1
#
_entry.id   AF-A0A1W1ZWW4-F1
#
_cell.length_a   1.000
_cell.length_b   1.000
_cell.length_c   1.000
_cell.angle_alpha   90.00
_cell.angle_beta   90.00
_cell.angle_gamma   90.00
#
_symmetry.space_group_name_H-M   'P 1'
#
loop_
_entity.id
_entity.type
_entity.pdbx_description
1 polymer ?
#
loop_
_entity_poly.entity_id
_entity_poly.type
_entity_poly.pdbx_seq_one_letter_code
_entity_poly.pdbx_strand_id
1 'polypeptide(L)'
;MKNILFAILIGTTLTVNAQITEEAKISTLPSLAQSNPSIEKNNLEAPIYTTVCTMQTKVLSQTKEVYPFKIYQIDGASINTQQDMYNAIRSAVPSVSITNTNLNQTPIIAMRGDSNTIIIVDGVRYDASILNLLNPSDIENIKVVNDVAGSNYFLNGRY
;
A
#
# COMPACT_ATOMS: atom_id res chain seq x y z
N MET A 1 -20.68 -42.85 33.62
CA MET A 1 -19.39 -43.45 33.24
C MET A 1 -18.53 -42.36 32.63
N LYS A 2 -17.44 -41.99 33.31
CA LYS A 2 -16.50 -40.93 32.93
C LYS A 2 -15.47 -41.53 31.97
N ASN A 3 -15.45 -41.11 30.71
CA ASN A 3 -14.34 -41.40 29.80
C ASN A 3 -13.57 -40.11 29.53
N ILE A 4 -12.29 -40.17 29.89
CA ILE A 4 -11.28 -39.14 29.98
C ILE A 4 -10.25 -39.39 28.87
N LEU A 5 -9.79 -38.31 28.20
CA LEU A 5 -8.58 -38.19 27.35
C LEU A 5 -8.52 -39.11 26.09
N PHE A 6 -7.95 -38.69 24.95
CA PHE A 6 -6.68 -38.01 24.73
C PHE A 6 -6.76 -37.02 23.56
N ALA A 7 -6.26 -35.80 23.78
CA ALA A 7 -5.95 -34.85 22.72
C ALA A 7 -4.61 -35.23 22.08
N ILE A 8 -4.58 -35.37 20.75
CA ILE A 8 -3.34 -35.52 19.97
C ILE A 8 -2.94 -34.11 19.52
N LEU A 9 -1.93 -33.56 20.19
CA LEU A 9 -1.32 -32.28 19.84
C LEU A 9 -0.17 -32.55 18.86
N ILE A 10 -0.39 -32.29 17.56
CA ILE A 10 0.66 -32.35 16.54
C ILE A 10 1.28 -30.96 16.45
N GLY A 11 2.43 -30.78 17.10
CA GLY A 11 3.26 -29.59 16.92
C GLY A 11 4.11 -29.71 15.66
N THR A 12 3.87 -28.85 14.67
CA THR A 12 4.79 -28.64 13.56
C THR A 12 5.54 -27.33 13.78
N THR A 13 6.86 -27.41 13.97
CA THR A 13 7.73 -26.24 14.02
C THR A 13 8.14 -25.87 12.59
N LEU A 14 7.78 -24.67 12.12
CA LEU A 14 8.41 -24.08 10.94
C LEU A 14 9.64 -23.28 11.37
N THR A 15 10.80 -23.67 10.88
CA THR A 15 12.03 -22.86 10.93
C THR A 15 12.25 -22.20 9.57
N VAL A 16 12.29 -20.87 9.55
CA VAL A 16 12.64 -20.10 8.34
C VAL A 16 14.05 -19.53 8.54
N ASN A 17 14.99 -19.94 7.70
CA ASN A 17 16.33 -19.34 7.67
C ASN A 17 16.24 -17.98 6.94
N ALA A 18 16.49 -16.89 7.66
CA ALA A 18 16.72 -15.59 7.06
C ALA A 18 18.14 -15.57 6.43
N GLN A 19 18.24 -15.43 5.12
CA GLN A 19 19.49 -15.07 4.46
C GLN A 19 19.59 -13.55 4.41
N ILE A 20 20.61 -13.02 5.09
CA ILE A 20 21.05 -11.64 5.04
C ILE A 20 21.90 -11.49 3.78
N THR A 21 21.55 -10.53 2.91
CA THR A 21 22.42 -10.10 1.81
C THR A 21 22.96 -8.73 2.14
N GLU A 22 24.30 -8.66 2.17
CA GLU A 22 25.10 -7.51 2.56
C GLU A 22 25.04 -6.32 1.58
N GLU A 23 25.38 -5.18 2.18
CA GLU A 23 25.36 -3.80 1.69
C GLU A 23 26.34 -3.53 0.54
N ALA A 24 25.92 -2.70 -0.42
CA ALA A 24 26.85 -1.96 -1.27
C ALA A 24 26.97 -0.51 -0.78
N LYS A 25 28.06 -0.22 -0.06
CA LYS A 25 28.57 1.12 0.24
C LYS A 25 28.94 1.87 -1.03
N ILE A 26 28.44 3.08 -1.22
CA ILE A 26 29.10 4.10 -2.05
C ILE A 26 29.20 5.41 -1.25
N SER A 27 30.41 5.60 -0.72
CA SER A 27 31.08 6.87 -0.41
C SER A 27 31.22 7.66 -1.74
N THR A 28 31.08 8.98 -1.89
CA THR A 28 31.53 10.10 -1.04
C THR A 28 30.95 11.39 -1.63
N LEU A 29 30.62 12.34 -0.76
CA LEU A 29 30.38 13.76 -1.07
C LEU A 29 31.64 14.43 -1.67
N PRO A 30 31.45 15.56 -2.36
CA PRO A 30 32.24 16.74 -2.03
C PRO A 30 31.34 17.90 -1.61
N SER A 31 31.56 18.34 -0.36
CA SER A 31 31.17 19.64 0.16
C SER A 31 32.03 20.74 -0.47
N LEU A 32 31.41 21.83 -0.92
CA LEU A 32 32.05 23.14 -1.06
C LEU A 32 31.04 24.16 -0.52
N ALA A 33 31.08 24.47 0.78
CA ALA A 33 31.88 25.55 1.36
C ALA A 33 31.45 26.94 0.86
N GLN A 34 30.38 27.45 1.48
CA GLN A 34 30.37 28.67 2.30
C GLN A 34 31.41 29.75 1.90
N SER A 35 30.99 30.73 1.10
CA SER A 35 31.76 31.96 0.90
C SER A 35 31.29 33.03 1.90
N ASN A 36 32.17 33.42 2.83
CA ASN A 36 32.08 34.70 3.53
C ASN A 36 32.94 35.75 2.80
N PRO A 37 32.57 37.04 2.84
CA PRO A 37 33.13 38.07 1.98
C PRO A 37 34.46 38.60 2.53
N SER A 38 35.43 38.83 1.66
CA SER A 38 36.58 39.69 1.93
C SER A 38 36.61 40.76 0.85
N ILE A 39 36.54 42.01 1.31
CA ILE A 39 36.61 43.23 0.49
C ILE A 39 38.08 43.51 0.21
N GLU A 40 38.47 43.67 -1.06
CA GLU A 40 39.41 44.72 -1.43
C GLU A 40 39.19 45.18 -2.88
N LYS A 41 39.07 46.50 -3.01
CA LYS A 41 38.81 47.26 -4.24
C LYS A 41 39.97 47.11 -5.22
N ASN A 42 39.70 47.11 -6.52
CA ASN A 42 40.31 48.04 -7.48
C ASN A 42 39.64 47.96 -8.85
N ASN A 43 39.53 49.14 -9.45
CA ASN A 43 38.73 49.49 -10.63
C ASN A 43 39.16 48.74 -11.90
N LEU A 44 38.18 48.20 -12.64
CA LEU A 44 38.16 48.22 -14.11
C LEU A 44 36.74 47.89 -14.58
N GLU A 45 36.09 48.86 -15.23
CA GLU A 45 34.73 48.73 -15.76
C GLU A 45 34.69 47.75 -16.94
N ALA A 46 34.06 46.59 -16.71
CA ALA A 46 33.58 45.71 -17.77
C ALA A 46 32.12 45.34 -17.46
N PRO A 47 31.21 45.35 -18.46
CA PRO A 47 29.80 45.03 -18.21
C PRO A 47 29.65 43.56 -17.82
N ILE A 48 29.17 43.31 -16.61
CA ILE A 48 28.83 41.97 -16.11
C ILE A 48 27.47 41.59 -16.70
N TYR A 49 27.45 40.62 -17.60
CA TYR A 49 26.21 39.98 -18.05
C TYR A 49 25.75 39.01 -16.97
N THR A 50 24.77 39.41 -16.16
CA THR A 50 24.09 38.52 -15.23
C THR A 50 23.06 37.69 -15.98
N THR A 51 23.41 36.46 -16.37
CA THR A 51 22.43 35.48 -16.84
C THR A 51 21.68 34.93 -15.62
N VAL A 52 20.48 35.44 -15.38
CA VAL A 52 19.54 34.88 -14.40
C VAL A 52 18.99 33.57 -15.00
N CYS A 53 19.47 32.43 -14.50
CA CYS A 53 18.90 31.14 -14.85
C CYS A 53 17.65 30.93 -13.97
N THR A 54 16.47 31.29 -14.49
CA THR A 54 15.20 30.92 -13.88
C THR A 54 15.01 29.42 -14.05
N MET A 55 15.18 28.67 -12.96
CA MET A 55 14.79 27.26 -12.90
C MET A 55 13.27 27.19 -12.98
N GLN A 56 12.76 27.07 -14.21
CA GLN A 56 11.34 26.85 -14.45
C GLN A 56 11.02 25.43 -13.99
N THR A 57 10.44 25.32 -12.79
CA THR A 57 9.94 24.05 -12.26
C THR A 57 8.81 23.58 -13.17
N LYS A 58 9.14 22.63 -14.05
CA LYS A 58 8.14 21.89 -14.82
C LYS A 58 7.31 21.08 -13.83
N VAL A 59 6.14 21.61 -13.47
CA VAL A 59 5.12 20.85 -12.75
C VAL A 59 4.74 19.69 -13.65
N LEU A 60 5.24 18.49 -13.33
CA LEU A 60 4.83 17.25 -13.99
C LEU A 60 3.36 17.04 -13.61
N SER A 61 2.47 17.40 -14.52
CA SER A 61 1.05 17.09 -14.40
C SER A 61 0.91 15.58 -14.28
N GLN A 62 0.38 15.10 -13.15
CA GLN A 62 0.13 13.69 -12.92
C GLN A 62 -0.79 13.19 -14.04
N THR A 63 -0.25 12.36 -14.92
CA THR A 63 -1.07 11.65 -15.90
C THR A 63 -2.04 10.76 -15.14
N LYS A 64 -3.33 11.01 -15.30
CA LYS A 64 -4.39 10.14 -14.78
C LYS A 64 -4.07 8.71 -15.18
N GLU A 65 -3.81 7.85 -14.19
CA GLU A 65 -3.46 6.46 -14.43
C GLU A 65 -4.65 5.76 -15.10
N VAL A 66 -4.44 5.21 -16.29
CA VAL A 66 -5.48 4.49 -17.05
C VAL A 66 -5.18 3.01 -16.93
N TYR A 67 -6.02 2.30 -16.17
CA TYR A 67 -5.91 0.85 -16.01
C TYR A 67 -6.71 0.10 -17.10
N PRO A 68 -6.24 -1.06 -17.56
CA PRO A 68 -6.98 -1.93 -18.48
C PRO A 68 -8.10 -2.72 -17.78
N PHE A 69 -8.36 -2.44 -16.51
CA PHE A 69 -9.39 -3.06 -15.68
C PHE A 69 -10.08 -2.00 -14.82
N LYS A 70 -11.24 -2.34 -14.29
CA LYS A 70 -12.01 -1.44 -13.42
C LYS A 70 -11.55 -1.57 -11.97
N ILE A 71 -11.30 -0.43 -11.33
CA ILE A 71 -11.12 -0.33 -9.89
C ILE A 71 -12.39 0.26 -9.29
N TYR A 72 -12.95 -0.45 -8.31
CA TYR A 72 -14.07 0.04 -7.51
C TYR A 72 -13.49 0.64 -6.24
N GLN A 73 -13.58 1.97 -6.11
CA GLN A 73 -13.10 2.68 -4.94
C GLN A 73 -14.26 3.05 -4.03
N ILE A 74 -14.10 2.77 -2.75
CA ILE A 74 -15.06 3.07 -1.68
C ILE A 74 -14.35 3.99 -0.70
N ASP A 75 -14.98 5.10 -0.36
CA ASP A 75 -14.49 6.06 0.62
C ASP A 75 -14.75 5.53 2.05
N GLY A 76 -13.71 5.58 2.89
CA GLY A 76 -13.76 5.14 4.28
C GLY A 76 -14.60 6.03 5.19
N ALA A 77 -14.88 7.28 4.80
CA ALA A 77 -15.64 8.23 5.64
C ALA A 77 -17.04 7.75 6.06
N SER A 78 -17.61 6.79 5.34
CA SER A 78 -18.93 6.19 5.64
C SER A 78 -18.87 4.87 6.42
N ILE A 79 -17.66 4.37 6.70
CA ILE A 79 -17.44 3.05 7.30
C ILE A 79 -17.25 3.19 8.81
N ASN A 80 -18.35 3.05 9.55
CA ASN A 80 -18.33 3.19 11.02
C ASN A 80 -18.25 1.83 11.73
N THR A 81 -18.73 0.78 11.07
CA THR A 81 -18.72 -0.58 11.58
C THR A 81 -18.16 -1.54 10.53
N GLN A 82 -17.75 -2.73 11.00
CA GLN A 82 -17.33 -3.82 10.11
C GLN A 82 -18.44 -4.21 9.11
N GLN A 83 -19.70 -4.13 9.56
CA GLN A 83 -20.84 -4.46 8.71
C GLN A 83 -21.04 -3.41 7.61
N ASP A 84 -20.77 -2.13 7.89
CA ASP A 84 -20.82 -1.07 6.88
C ASP A 84 -19.79 -1.30 5.79
N MET A 85 -18.57 -1.70 6.16
CA MET A 85 -17.52 -2.07 5.22
C MET A 85 -17.99 -3.18 4.27
N TYR A 86 -18.52 -4.28 4.82
CA TYR A 86 -19.03 -5.39 3.99
C TYR A 86 -20.19 -4.97 3.10
N ASN A 87 -21.09 -4.12 3.60
CA ASN A 87 -22.22 -3.62 2.83
C ASN A 87 -21.77 -2.69 1.70
N ALA A 88 -20.79 -1.83 1.95
CA ALA A 88 -20.22 -0.92 0.96
C ALA A 88 -19.54 -1.70 -0.17
N ILE A 89 -18.80 -2.77 0.15
CA ILE A 89 -18.20 -3.64 -0.88
C ILE A 89 -19.27 -4.32 -1.73
N ARG A 90 -20.30 -4.91 -1.10
CA ARG A 90 -21.41 -5.59 -1.80
C ARG A 90 -22.18 -4.65 -2.73
N SER A 91 -22.37 -3.40 -2.33
CA SER A 91 -23.13 -2.42 -3.13
C SER A 91 -22.30 -1.83 -4.28
N ALA A 92 -21.00 -1.63 -4.08
CA ALA A 92 -20.13 -1.02 -5.08
C ALA A 92 -19.66 -2.01 -6.16
N VAL A 93 -19.45 -3.28 -5.79
CA VAL A 93 -18.77 -4.26 -6.63
C VAL A 93 -19.75 -5.31 -7.14
N PRO A 94 -19.98 -5.41 -8.47
CA PRO A 94 -20.85 -6.43 -9.02
C PRO A 94 -20.23 -7.82 -8.85
N SER A 95 -21.09 -8.81 -8.65
CA SER A 95 -20.71 -10.22 -8.51
C SER A 95 -19.73 -10.50 -7.34
N VAL A 96 -19.73 -9.67 -6.31
CA VAL A 96 -19.10 -9.99 -5.03
C VAL A 96 -20.10 -10.64 -4.10
N SER A 97 -19.67 -11.67 -3.39
CA SER A 97 -20.40 -12.29 -2.28
C SER A 97 -19.51 -12.24 -1.05
N ILE A 98 -20.06 -11.78 0.06
CA ILE A 98 -19.37 -11.79 1.35
C ILE A 98 -20.29 -12.51 2.32
N THR A 99 -19.82 -13.60 2.90
CA THR A 99 -20.58 -14.40 3.87
C THR A 99 -19.77 -14.56 5.15
N ASN A 100 -20.37 -15.14 6.19
CA ASN A 100 -19.70 -15.39 7.47
C ASN A 100 -19.23 -14.09 8.16
N THR A 101 -20.05 -13.03 8.10
CA THR A 101 -19.71 -11.68 8.60
C THR A 101 -20.03 -11.45 10.08
N ASN A 102 -20.42 -12.49 10.82
CA ASN A 102 -20.66 -12.35 12.26
C ASN A 102 -19.33 -12.19 13.02
N LEU A 103 -19.41 -11.64 14.22
CA LEU A 103 -18.28 -11.55 15.13
C LEU A 103 -17.71 -12.96 15.39
N ASN A 104 -16.38 -13.09 15.38
CA ASN A 104 -15.61 -14.34 15.55
C ASN A 104 -15.67 -15.33 14.38
N GLN A 105 -16.22 -14.93 13.23
CA GLN A 105 -16.21 -15.76 12.03
C GLN A 105 -15.29 -15.14 10.97
N THR A 106 -14.43 -15.93 10.35
CA THR A 106 -13.60 -15.46 9.23
C THR A 106 -14.49 -15.21 8.02
N PRO A 107 -14.58 -13.98 7.49
CA PRO A 107 -15.43 -13.67 6.36
C PRO A 107 -14.97 -14.45 5.13
N ILE A 108 -15.92 -14.96 4.36
CA ILE A 108 -15.65 -15.60 3.07
C ILE A 108 -16.03 -14.62 1.99
N ILE A 109 -15.04 -14.12 1.25
CA ILE A 109 -15.22 -13.19 0.13
C ILE A 109 -15.02 -13.97 -1.15
N ALA A 110 -16.06 -14.01 -1.98
CA ALA A 110 -16.01 -14.58 -3.31
C ALA A 110 -16.30 -13.53 -4.38
N MET A 111 -15.47 -13.46 -5.40
CA MET A 111 -15.67 -12.60 -6.57
C MET A 111 -15.94 -13.48 -7.79
N ARG A 112 -17.09 -13.29 -8.43
CA ARG A 112 -17.53 -14.08 -9.60
C ARG A 112 -17.52 -15.59 -9.34
N GLY A 113 -17.77 -15.99 -8.09
CA GLY A 113 -17.78 -17.39 -7.65
C GLY A 113 -16.45 -17.95 -7.17
N ASP A 114 -15.34 -17.21 -7.30
CA ASP A 114 -14.03 -17.63 -6.77
C ASP A 114 -13.80 -17.03 -5.38
N SER A 115 -13.55 -17.88 -4.39
CA SER A 115 -13.28 -17.50 -3.00
C SER A 115 -11.79 -17.21 -2.70
N ASN A 116 -10.90 -17.36 -3.69
CA ASN A 116 -9.47 -17.07 -3.55
C ASN A 116 -9.20 -15.56 -3.66
N THR A 117 -9.77 -14.81 -2.74
CA THR A 117 -9.60 -13.35 -2.67
C THR A 117 -8.28 -13.00 -1.98
N ILE A 118 -7.51 -12.10 -2.58
CA ILE A 118 -6.31 -11.52 -1.96
C ILE A 118 -6.71 -10.22 -1.26
N ILE A 119 -6.27 -10.06 -0.02
CA ILE A 119 -6.48 -8.84 0.76
C ILE A 119 -5.13 -8.21 1.03
N ILE A 120 -5.06 -6.91 0.80
CA ILE A 120 -3.86 -6.10 1.00
C ILE A 120 -4.25 -4.95 1.92
N VAL A 121 -3.53 -4.81 3.03
CA VAL A 121 -3.67 -3.71 3.99
C VAL A 121 -2.29 -3.06 4.10
N ASP A 122 -2.20 -1.76 3.83
CA ASP A 122 -0.95 -0.98 3.85
C ASP A 122 0.21 -1.65 3.08
N GLY A 123 -0.11 -2.22 1.92
CA GLY A 123 0.86 -2.90 1.05
C GLY A 123 1.25 -4.32 1.48
N VAL A 124 0.74 -4.82 2.61
CA VAL A 124 1.02 -6.17 3.13
C VAL A 124 -0.16 -7.09 2.85
N ARG A 125 0.13 -8.33 2.45
CA ARG A 125 -0.89 -9.34 2.12
C ARG A 125 -1.36 -10.07 3.37
N TYR A 126 -2.66 -10.29 3.44
CA TYR A 126 -3.32 -11.01 4.53
C TYR A 126 -4.41 -11.94 4.01
N ASP A 127 -4.82 -12.88 4.87
CA ASP A 127 -6.06 -13.62 4.68
C ASP A 127 -7.28 -12.80 5.17
N ALA A 128 -8.49 -13.32 4.92
CA ALA A 128 -9.73 -12.61 5.23
C ALA A 128 -10.01 -12.39 6.71
N SER A 129 -9.32 -13.08 7.63
CA SER A 129 -9.48 -12.87 9.06
C SER A 129 -8.98 -11.50 9.52
N ILE A 130 -8.03 -10.88 8.79
CA ILE A 130 -7.52 -9.53 9.11
C ILE A 130 -8.65 -8.51 9.16
N LEU A 131 -9.68 -8.69 8.32
CA LEU A 131 -10.78 -7.74 8.22
C LEU A 131 -11.47 -7.57 9.56
N ASN A 132 -11.62 -8.64 10.35
CA ASN A 132 -12.23 -8.57 11.67
C ASN A 132 -11.38 -7.85 12.73
N LEU A 133 -10.09 -7.64 12.45
CA LEU A 133 -9.14 -6.96 13.32
C LEU A 133 -8.94 -5.50 12.95
N LEU A 134 -9.38 -5.09 11.75
CA LEU A 134 -9.31 -3.70 11.32
C LEU A 134 -10.27 -2.85 12.13
N ASN A 135 -9.81 -1.67 12.52
CA ASN A 135 -10.68 -0.64 13.06
C ASN A 135 -11.33 0.11 11.89
N PRO A 136 -12.67 0.10 11.77
CA PRO A 136 -13.38 0.80 10.68
C PRO A 136 -13.00 2.28 10.54
N SER A 137 -12.74 2.96 11.65
CA SER A 137 -12.39 4.39 11.66
C SER A 137 -11.01 4.71 11.09
N ASP A 138 -10.13 3.72 10.98
CA ASP A 138 -8.77 3.90 10.44
C ASP A 138 -8.73 3.64 8.92
N ILE A 139 -9.85 3.21 8.33
CA ILE A 139 -9.94 2.94 6.89
C ILE A 139 -10.10 4.26 6.14
N GLU A 140 -9.13 4.59 5.29
CA GLU A 140 -9.23 5.77 4.40
C GLU A 140 -9.97 5.45 3.10
N ASN A 141 -9.62 4.34 2.45
CA ASN A 141 -10.22 3.91 1.20
C ASN A 141 -10.11 2.40 1.01
N ILE A 142 -11.08 1.82 0.33
CA ILE A 142 -11.06 0.41 -0.09
C ILE A 142 -11.10 0.37 -1.61
N LYS A 143 -10.10 -0.28 -2.19
CA LYS A 143 -10.04 -0.55 -3.63
C LYS A 143 -10.31 -2.02 -3.86
N VAL A 144 -11.34 -2.32 -4.64
CA VAL A 144 -11.69 -3.68 -5.01
C VAL A 144 -11.52 -3.84 -6.51
N VAL A 145 -10.90 -4.94 -6.92
CA VAL A 145 -10.74 -5.32 -8.30
C VAL A 145 -11.13 -6.78 -8.48
N ASN A 146 -12.06 -7.03 -9.40
CA ASN A 146 -12.65 -8.34 -9.66
C ASN A 146 -12.25 -8.90 -11.04
N ASP A 147 -11.18 -8.37 -11.61
CA ASP A 147 -10.59 -8.80 -12.88
C ASP A 147 -9.22 -9.45 -12.66
N VAL A 148 -8.89 -10.45 -13.48
CA VAL A 148 -7.63 -11.20 -13.40
C VAL A 148 -6.42 -10.31 -13.67
N ALA A 149 -6.52 -9.39 -14.64
CA ALA A 149 -5.44 -8.45 -14.95
C ALA A 149 -5.15 -7.53 -13.75
N GLY A 150 -6.20 -7.11 -13.05
CA GLY A 150 -6.09 -6.31 -11.84
C GLY A 150 -5.46 -7.07 -10.68
N SER A 151 -5.91 -8.31 -10.43
CA SER A 151 -5.29 -9.17 -9.41
C SER A 151 -3.78 -9.30 -9.64
N ASN A 152 -3.35 -9.60 -10.87
CA ASN A 152 -1.93 -9.69 -11.22
C ASN A 152 -1.18 -8.35 -11.10
N TYR A 153 -1.82 -7.24 -11.47
CA TYR A 153 -1.25 -5.90 -11.33
C TYR A 153 -0.96 -5.58 -9.87
N PHE A 154 -1.94 -5.76 -8.99
CA PHE A 154 -1.74 -5.50 -7.57
C PHE A 154 -0.79 -6.53 -6.98
N LEU A 155 -0.88 -7.82 -7.28
CA LEU A 155 0.06 -8.81 -6.75
C LEU A 155 1.52 -8.49 -7.07
N ASN A 156 1.83 -8.10 -8.31
CA ASN A 156 3.23 -7.93 -8.74
C ASN A 156 3.70 -6.47 -8.71
N GLY A 157 2.78 -5.52 -8.54
CA GLY A 157 3.07 -4.10 -8.40
C GLY A 157 3.75 -3.80 -7.08
N ARG A 158 4.59 -2.75 -7.07
CA ARG A 158 5.07 -2.14 -5.84
C ARG A 158 4.00 -1.14 -5.38
N TYR A 159 3.44 -1.35 -4.20
CA TYR A 159 2.48 -0.45 -3.56
C TYR A 159 3.19 0.77 -2.95
#